data_AF-A0A1G5DHK2-F1
#
_entry.id   AF-A0A1G5DHK2-F1
#
_cell.length_a   1.000
_cell.length_b   1.000
_cell.length_c   1.000
_cell.angle_alpha   90.00
_cell.angle_beta   90.00
_cell.angle_gamma   90.00
#
_symmetry.space_group_name_H-M   'P 1'
#
loop_
_entity.id
_entity.type
_entity.pdbx_description
1 polymer ?
#
loop_
_entity_poly.entity_id
_entity_poly.type
_entity_poly.pdbx_seq_one_letter_code
_entity_poly.pdbx_strand_id
1 'polypeptide(L)'
;MEDENVENMNDNVKTETAKKVKNNQNGFSSFLWDLSSLIFLICILLWNIDGVWQTDIKFIKNIQKNYFSQKYKSEQLKISRITHNNEIIEDIQRRLDRTMQKYESQLVQVNSEKEQAEKVALLSQQKLESYLETENNKCRYYQTALMIIKNLRRHYSEDELQKIITCTNPECVDILSFKTEAFDVCTK
;
A
#
# COMPACT_ATOMS: atom_id res chain seq x y z
N MET A 1 59.94 64.87 -4.49
CA MET A 1 59.75 63.41 -4.35
C MET A 1 59.53 63.17 -2.88
N GLU A 2 58.26 62.99 -2.49
CA GLU A 2 57.70 61.88 -1.67
C GLU A 2 58.64 61.21 -0.63
N ASP A 3 58.26 60.81 0.58
CA ASP A 3 57.01 60.72 1.37
C ASP A 3 57.35 60.25 2.82
N GLU A 4 56.42 60.47 3.78
CA GLU A 4 55.99 59.64 4.97
C GLU A 4 57.00 58.97 5.97
N ASN A 5 56.75 58.60 7.26
CA ASN A 5 55.77 58.81 8.37
C ASN A 5 56.21 57.87 9.58
N VAL A 6 55.51 57.91 10.76
CA VAL A 6 55.42 56.89 11.89
C VAL A 6 56.34 57.06 13.15
N GLU A 7 55.86 57.57 14.32
CA GLU A 7 55.31 56.94 15.59
C GLU A 7 56.32 56.28 16.58
N ASN A 8 56.49 56.78 17.84
CA ASN A 8 55.86 56.40 19.16
C ASN A 8 56.26 54.98 19.69
N MET A 9 56.42 54.63 20.98
CA MET A 9 56.16 55.22 22.31
C MET A 9 56.93 54.41 23.40
N ASN A 10 56.98 54.96 24.62
CA ASN A 10 57.84 54.60 25.75
C ASN A 10 57.19 53.61 26.73
N ASP A 11 57.98 52.68 27.28
CA ASP A 11 57.60 51.67 28.27
C ASP A 11 58.19 51.96 29.66
N ASN A 12 57.54 51.39 30.70
CA ASN A 12 57.98 51.16 32.09
C ASN A 12 57.58 52.21 33.17
N VAL A 13 56.58 51.92 34.04
CA VAL A 13 56.61 51.10 35.31
C VAL A 13 56.96 52.01 36.51
N LYS A 14 56.32 52.04 37.68
CA LYS A 14 55.19 51.38 38.37
C LYS A 14 55.00 52.13 39.72
N THR A 15 53.77 52.14 40.28
CA THR A 15 53.38 52.10 41.73
C THR A 15 53.98 53.12 42.73
N GLU A 16 53.28 53.74 43.69
CA GLU A 16 52.28 53.19 44.61
C GLU A 16 51.63 54.33 45.47
N THR A 17 50.30 54.29 45.58
CA THR A 17 49.44 54.57 46.75
C THR A 17 49.63 55.81 47.66
N ALA A 18 48.62 56.71 47.65
CA ALA A 18 47.94 57.16 48.89
C ALA A 18 46.58 57.86 48.62
N LYS A 19 45.52 57.08 48.82
CA LYS A 19 44.19 57.47 49.38
C LYS A 19 43.35 58.55 48.69
N LYS A 20 42.26 58.09 48.07
CA LYS A 20 40.91 58.50 48.48
C LYS A 20 39.94 57.31 48.37
N VAL A 21 39.59 56.77 49.53
CA VAL A 21 38.44 55.87 49.71
C VAL A 21 37.19 56.56 49.15
N LYS A 22 36.53 55.94 48.18
CA LYS A 22 35.11 56.15 47.91
C LYS A 22 34.41 54.81 47.73
N ASN A 23 33.74 54.43 48.82
CA ASN A 23 32.56 53.60 48.94
C ASN A 23 32.60 52.14 48.46
N ASN A 24 33.06 51.31 49.39
CA ASN A 24 32.68 49.91 49.54
C ASN A 24 31.22 49.74 50.05
N GLN A 25 30.27 50.51 49.49
CA GLN A 25 28.86 50.54 49.92
C GLN A 25 27.88 50.09 48.82
N ASN A 26 28.39 49.62 47.68
CA ASN A 26 27.58 49.15 46.55
C ASN A 26 27.60 47.63 46.35
N GLY A 27 28.28 46.85 47.21
CA GLY A 27 28.41 45.40 47.04
C GLY A 27 27.08 44.66 47.18
N PHE A 28 26.26 45.05 48.16
CA PHE A 28 24.95 44.41 48.39
C PHE A 28 23.89 44.86 47.38
N SER A 29 23.87 46.15 47.00
CA SER A 29 22.92 46.66 45.99
C SER A 29 23.26 46.18 44.58
N SER A 30 24.54 46.11 44.21
CA SER A 30 25.00 45.49 42.96
C SER A 30 24.66 44.01 42.92
N PHE A 31 24.92 43.27 44.01
CA PHE A 31 24.55 41.85 44.12
C PHE A 31 23.03 41.64 44.00
N LEU A 32 22.21 42.48 44.63
CA LEU A 32 20.75 42.43 44.49
C LEU A 32 20.30 42.74 43.06
N TRP A 33 20.96 43.66 42.38
CA TRP A 33 20.65 44.02 40.99
C TRP A 33 21.05 42.90 40.02
N ASP A 34 22.22 42.30 40.22
CA ASP A 34 22.68 41.13 39.47
C ASP A 34 21.77 39.92 39.71
N LEU A 35 21.36 39.67 40.95
CA LEU A 35 20.39 38.61 41.29
C LEU A 35 19.02 38.87 40.65
N SER A 36 18.54 40.11 40.70
CA SER A 36 17.27 40.51 40.10
C SER A 36 17.29 40.34 38.58
N SER A 37 18.37 40.73 37.91
CA SER A 37 18.51 40.59 36.46
C SER A 37 18.59 39.11 36.05
N LEU A 38 19.29 38.27 36.82
CA LEU A 38 19.32 36.82 36.63
C LEU A 38 17.93 36.20 36.78
N ILE A 39 17.19 36.54 37.84
CA ILE A 39 15.83 36.07 38.07
C ILE A 39 14.92 36.50 36.91
N PHE A 40 15.03 37.74 36.46
CA PHE A 40 14.24 38.25 35.35
C PHE A 40 14.52 37.49 34.04
N LEU A 41 15.79 37.19 33.78
CA LEU A 41 16.23 36.41 32.62
C LEU A 41 15.72 34.96 32.69
N ILE A 42 15.76 34.34 33.88
CA ILE A 42 15.17 33.03 34.13
C ILE A 42 13.64 33.06 33.92
N CYS A 43 12.94 34.10 34.39
CA CYS A 43 11.51 34.26 34.17
C CYS A 43 11.16 34.37 32.67
N ILE A 44 11.93 35.12 31.88
CA ILE A 44 11.73 35.24 30.43
C ILE A 44 11.98 33.90 29.73
N LEU A 45 13.02 33.17 30.13
CA LEU A 45 13.30 31.85 29.57
C LEU A 45 12.19 30.85 29.94
N LEU A 46 11.78 30.78 31.20
CA LEU A 46 10.68 29.93 31.67
C LEU A 46 9.34 30.27 31.00
N TRP A 47 9.13 31.53 30.62
CA TRP A 47 7.92 31.95 29.90
C TRP A 47 7.85 31.35 28.48
N ASN A 48 9.00 31.23 27.82
CA ASN A 48 9.12 30.67 26.47
C ASN A 48 9.28 29.15 26.45
N ILE A 49 9.66 28.53 27.56
CA ILE A 49 9.77 27.07 27.66
C ILE A 49 8.37 26.48 27.79
N ASP A 50 7.90 25.89 26.69
CA ASP A 50 6.60 25.21 26.61
C ASP A 50 6.48 24.08 27.67
N GLY A 51 7.58 23.35 27.95
CA GLY A 51 7.62 22.26 28.92
C GLY A 51 7.33 22.67 30.38
N VAL A 52 7.51 23.95 30.74
CA VAL A 52 7.19 24.45 32.08
C VAL A 52 5.68 24.46 32.28
N TRP A 53 4.92 24.87 31.26
CA TRP A 53 3.44 24.99 31.31
C TRP A 53 2.71 23.65 31.19
N GLN A 54 3.43 22.61 30.76
CA GLN A 54 2.93 21.25 30.56
C GLN A 54 3.34 20.29 31.69
N THR A 55 3.98 20.81 32.74
CA THR A 55 4.49 20.01 33.87
C THR A 55 3.35 19.44 34.73
N ASP A 56 3.45 18.16 35.11
CA ASP A 56 2.45 17.48 35.95
C ASP A 56 2.77 17.50 37.46
N ILE A 57 3.79 18.25 37.86
CA ILE A 57 4.16 18.46 39.26
C ILE A 57 3.09 19.33 39.94
N LYS A 58 2.40 18.76 40.94
CA LYS A 58 1.26 19.39 41.64
C LYS A 58 1.54 20.81 42.16
N PHE A 59 2.72 21.07 42.71
CA PHE A 59 3.08 22.38 43.27
C PHE A 59 3.17 23.46 42.18
N ILE A 60 3.92 23.18 41.11
CA ILE A 60 4.12 24.10 39.98
C ILE A 60 2.78 24.35 39.27
N LYS A 61 1.99 23.29 39.05
CA LYS A 61 0.65 23.38 38.46
C LYS A 61 -0.29 24.27 39.27
N ASN A 62 -0.23 24.20 40.60
CA ASN A 62 -1.05 25.05 41.47
C ASN A 62 -0.63 26.53 41.39
N ILE A 63 0.68 26.81 41.36
CA ILE A 63 1.21 28.17 41.18
C ILE A 63 0.83 28.73 39.80
N GLN A 64 1.01 27.96 38.74
CA GLN A 64 0.66 28.37 37.38
C GLN A 64 -0.83 28.66 37.23
N LYS A 65 -1.69 27.80 37.80
CA LYS A 65 -3.14 27.99 37.76
C LYS A 65 -3.60 29.21 38.54
N ASN A 66 -2.94 29.52 39.67
CA ASN A 66 -3.34 30.63 40.53
C ASN A 66 -2.79 31.98 40.06
N TYR A 67 -1.51 32.05 39.65
CA TYR A 67 -0.88 33.31 39.26
C TYR A 67 -0.94 33.61 37.76
N PHE A 68 -1.03 32.57 36.91
CA PHE A 68 -0.98 32.68 35.45
C PHE A 68 -2.13 31.92 34.80
N SER A 69 -3.34 32.06 35.35
CA SER A 69 -4.54 31.30 34.97
C SER A 69 -4.87 31.38 33.46
N GLN A 70 -4.74 32.56 32.86
CA GLN A 70 -5.02 32.78 31.43
C GLN A 70 -4.03 32.04 30.52
N LYS A 71 -2.72 32.18 30.80
CA LYS A 71 -1.66 31.51 30.04
C LYS A 71 -1.77 30.00 30.20
N TYR A 72 -1.95 29.51 31.43
CA TYR A 72 -2.16 28.09 31.72
C TYR A 72 -3.35 27.52 30.94
N LYS A 73 -4.51 28.18 30.98
CA LYS A 73 -5.71 27.75 30.22
C LYS A 73 -5.45 27.69 28.71
N SER A 74 -4.73 28.67 28.16
CA SER A 74 -4.41 28.69 26.73
C SER A 74 -3.53 27.52 26.30
N GLU A 75 -2.50 27.18 27.08
CA GLU A 75 -1.62 26.05 26.76
C GLU A 75 -2.33 24.71 26.96
N GLN A 76 -3.13 24.56 28.01
CA GLN A 76 -3.94 23.35 28.21
C GLN A 76 -4.97 23.12 27.09
N LEU A 77 -5.54 24.20 26.51
CA LEU A 77 -6.40 24.09 25.32
C LEU A 77 -5.62 23.65 24.08
N LYS A 78 -4.37 24.07 23.91
CA LYS A 78 -3.52 23.58 22.80
C LYS A 78 -3.25 22.09 22.96
N ILE A 79 -2.86 21.65 24.15
CA ILE A 79 -2.61 20.23 24.44
C ILE A 79 -3.87 19.41 24.19
N SER A 80 -5.03 19.84 24.74
CA SER A 80 -6.29 19.14 24.55
C SER A 80 -6.68 18.99 23.07
N ARG A 81 -6.44 20.03 22.25
CA ARG A 81 -6.66 19.94 20.79
C ARG A 81 -5.70 18.98 20.12
N ILE A 82 -4.42 18.99 20.49
CA ILE A 82 -3.42 18.07 19.94
C ILE A 82 -3.77 16.62 20.31
N THR A 83 -4.09 16.36 21.57
CA THR A 83 -4.50 15.02 22.03
C THR A 83 -5.75 14.54 21.29
N HIS A 84 -6.78 15.38 21.18
CA HIS A 84 -8.00 15.03 20.48
C HIS A 84 -7.78 14.80 18.97
N ASN A 85 -6.95 15.63 18.33
CA ASN A 85 -6.59 15.43 16.93
C ASN A 85 -5.81 14.13 16.72
N ASN A 86 -4.89 13.80 17.64
CA ASN A 86 -4.15 12.54 17.58
C ASN A 86 -5.08 11.33 17.73
N GLU A 87 -6.06 11.38 18.65
CA GLU A 87 -7.07 10.32 18.79
C GLU A 87 -7.88 10.13 17.49
N ILE A 88 -8.29 11.24 16.84
CA ILE A 88 -8.99 11.20 15.56
C ILE A 88 -8.10 10.59 14.47
N ILE A 89 -6.84 11.01 14.39
CA ILE A 89 -5.88 10.50 13.39
C ILE A 89 -5.68 8.99 13.59
N GLU A 90 -5.51 8.53 14.83
CA GLU A 90 -5.38 7.11 15.13
C GLU A 90 -6.64 6.31 14.77
N ASP A 91 -7.84 6.85 15.01
CA ASP A 91 -9.08 6.18 14.62
C ASP A 91 -9.21 6.09 13.10
N ILE A 92 -8.84 7.15 12.37
CA ILE A 92 -8.80 7.15 10.90
C ILE A 92 -7.80 6.11 10.39
N GLN A 93 -6.58 6.07 10.94
CA GLN A 93 -5.56 5.08 10.58
C GLN A 93 -6.07 3.66 10.83
N ARG A 94 -6.66 3.39 12.00
CA ARG A 94 -7.23 2.07 12.32
C ARG A 94 -8.34 1.66 11.35
N ARG A 95 -9.20 2.60 10.94
CA ARG A 95 -10.25 2.32 9.93
C ARG A 95 -9.66 2.05 8.55
N LEU A 96 -8.64 2.81 8.16
CA LEU A 96 -7.95 2.63 6.90
C LEU A 96 -7.27 1.26 6.82
N ASP A 97 -6.53 0.88 7.87
CA ASP A 97 -5.81 -0.41 7.93
C ASP A 97 -6.77 -1.59 7.86
N ARG A 98 -7.88 -1.56 8.61
CA ARG A 98 -8.93 -2.59 8.54
C ARG A 98 -9.53 -2.70 7.14
N THR A 99 -9.71 -1.55 6.48
CA THR A 99 -10.26 -1.51 5.12
C THR A 99 -9.26 -2.06 4.11
N MET A 100 -7.97 -1.70 4.22
CA MET A 100 -6.91 -2.26 3.37
C MET A 100 -6.80 -3.77 3.54
N GLN A 101 -6.75 -4.29 4.77
CA GLN A 101 -6.72 -5.74 5.02
C GLN A 101 -7.95 -6.46 4.44
N LYS A 102 -9.13 -5.85 4.53
CA LYS A 102 -10.34 -6.40 3.92
C LYS A 102 -10.22 -6.45 2.39
N TYR A 103 -9.72 -5.41 1.76
CA TYR A 103 -9.52 -5.41 0.30
C TYR A 103 -8.43 -6.39 -0.13
N GLU A 104 -7.32 -6.48 0.60
CA GLU A 104 -6.26 -7.46 0.30
C GLU A 104 -6.78 -8.89 0.37
N SER A 105 -7.52 -9.25 1.43
CA SER A 105 -8.11 -10.58 1.56
C SER A 105 -9.13 -10.89 0.46
N GLN A 106 -9.98 -9.92 0.09
CA GLN A 106 -10.90 -10.08 -1.04
C GLN A 106 -10.15 -10.25 -2.36
N LEU A 107 -9.07 -9.52 -2.57
CA LEU A 107 -8.28 -9.58 -3.81
C LEU A 107 -7.57 -10.94 -3.94
N VAL A 108 -7.04 -11.47 -2.84
CA VAL A 108 -6.50 -12.84 -2.79
C VAL A 108 -7.57 -13.88 -3.12
N GLN A 109 -8.77 -13.75 -2.55
CA GLN A 109 -9.87 -14.68 -2.84
C GLN A 109 -10.29 -14.62 -4.33
N VAL A 110 -10.51 -13.42 -4.87
CA VAL A 110 -10.91 -13.24 -6.27
C VAL A 110 -9.84 -13.78 -7.23
N ASN A 111 -8.55 -13.56 -6.93
CA ASN A 111 -7.47 -14.11 -7.74
C ASN A 111 -7.44 -15.64 -7.69
N SER A 112 -7.67 -16.24 -6.53
CA SER A 112 -7.75 -17.71 -6.41
C SER A 112 -8.94 -18.29 -7.17
N GLU A 113 -10.11 -17.65 -7.09
CA GLU A 113 -11.31 -18.07 -7.82
C GLU A 113 -11.11 -17.95 -9.33
N LYS A 114 -10.47 -16.85 -9.78
CA LYS A 114 -10.10 -16.65 -11.17
C LYS A 114 -9.16 -17.74 -11.67
N GLU A 115 -8.09 -18.04 -10.94
CA GLU A 115 -7.13 -19.08 -11.33
C GLU A 115 -7.81 -20.46 -11.44
N GLN A 116 -8.72 -20.78 -10.51
CA GLN A 116 -9.49 -22.01 -10.55
C GLN A 116 -10.41 -22.06 -11.78
N ALA A 117 -11.11 -20.96 -12.08
CA ALA A 117 -11.96 -20.87 -13.26
C ALA A 117 -11.17 -21.03 -14.56
N GLU A 118 -9.99 -20.41 -14.66
CA GLU A 118 -9.08 -20.54 -15.81
C GLU A 118 -8.60 -21.99 -15.99
N LYS A 119 -8.23 -22.66 -14.90
CA LYS A 119 -7.86 -24.10 -14.95
C LYS A 119 -9.01 -24.97 -15.44
N VAL A 120 -10.22 -24.76 -14.93
CA VAL A 120 -11.41 -25.53 -15.34
C VAL A 120 -11.75 -25.27 -16.81
N ALA A 121 -11.64 -24.02 -17.26
CA ALA A 121 -11.87 -23.66 -18.66
C ALA A 121 -10.85 -24.36 -19.58
N LEU A 122 -9.56 -24.33 -19.22
CA LEU A 122 -8.50 -24.98 -20.00
C LEU A 122 -8.71 -26.49 -20.09
N LEU A 123 -9.02 -27.15 -18.96
CA LEU A 123 -9.29 -28.59 -18.94
C LEU A 123 -10.53 -28.96 -19.77
N SER A 124 -11.57 -28.13 -19.70
CA SER A 124 -12.80 -28.32 -20.49
C SER A 124 -12.54 -28.16 -21.98
N GLN A 125 -11.72 -27.18 -22.36
CA GLN A 125 -11.30 -26.97 -23.74
C GLN A 125 -10.50 -28.17 -24.26
N GLN A 126 -9.50 -28.64 -23.51
CA GLN A 126 -8.71 -29.82 -23.89
C GLN A 126 -9.59 -31.06 -24.05
N LYS A 127 -10.56 -31.26 -23.15
CA LYS A 127 -11.49 -32.38 -23.24
C LYS A 127 -12.40 -32.26 -24.47
N LEU A 128 -12.88 -31.05 -24.78
CA LEU A 128 -13.68 -30.78 -25.97
C LEU A 128 -12.88 -31.04 -27.24
N GLU A 129 -11.64 -30.57 -27.31
CA GLU A 129 -10.75 -30.81 -28.45
C GLU A 129 -10.51 -32.31 -28.67
N SER A 130 -10.27 -33.07 -27.60
CA SER A 130 -10.14 -34.53 -27.67
C SER A 130 -11.41 -35.24 -28.16
N TYR A 131 -12.59 -34.81 -27.70
CA TYR A 131 -13.86 -35.35 -28.21
C TYR A 131 -14.08 -35.01 -29.67
N LEU A 132 -13.80 -33.76 -30.07
CA LEU A 132 -13.90 -33.33 -31.46
C LEU A 132 -12.96 -34.12 -32.37
N GLU A 133 -11.73 -34.39 -31.94
CA GLU A 133 -10.80 -35.23 -32.70
C GLU A 133 -11.34 -36.66 -32.87
N THR A 134 -11.89 -37.23 -31.80
CA THR A 134 -12.47 -38.58 -31.82
C THR A 134 -13.67 -38.66 -32.78
N GLU A 135 -14.59 -37.69 -32.71
CA GLU A 135 -15.75 -37.62 -33.60
C GLU A 135 -15.34 -37.34 -35.06
N ASN A 136 -14.37 -36.46 -35.28
CA ASN A 136 -13.82 -36.21 -36.62
C ASN A 136 -13.19 -37.46 -37.23
N ASN A 137 -12.50 -38.27 -36.43
CA ASN A 137 -11.95 -39.55 -36.91
C ASN A 137 -13.06 -40.53 -37.30
N LYS A 138 -14.15 -40.63 -36.52
CA LYS A 138 -15.33 -41.43 -36.89
C LYS A 138 -15.95 -40.93 -38.20
N CYS A 139 -16.11 -39.63 -38.35
CA CYS A 139 -16.61 -39.02 -39.57
C CYS A 139 -15.75 -39.36 -40.80
N ARG A 140 -14.41 -39.37 -40.66
CA ARG A 140 -13.51 -39.77 -41.75
C ARG A 140 -13.70 -41.23 -42.16
N TYR A 141 -13.80 -42.14 -41.19
CA TYR A 141 -14.07 -43.56 -41.46
C TYR A 141 -15.43 -43.74 -42.14
N TYR A 142 -16.44 -43.03 -41.66
CA TYR A 142 -17.78 -43.04 -42.24
C TYR A 142 -17.81 -42.53 -43.69
N GLN A 143 -17.18 -41.39 -43.97
CA GLN A 143 -17.05 -40.86 -45.33
C GLN A 143 -16.33 -41.84 -46.26
N THR A 144 -15.27 -42.49 -45.78
CA THR A 144 -14.52 -43.50 -46.55
C THR A 144 -15.41 -44.71 -46.87
N ALA A 145 -16.16 -45.22 -45.88
CA ALA A 145 -17.09 -46.31 -46.09
C ALA A 145 -18.19 -45.96 -47.11
N LEU A 146 -18.75 -44.74 -47.02
CA LEU A 146 -19.73 -44.26 -48.00
C LEU A 146 -19.15 -44.16 -49.41
N MET A 147 -17.89 -43.72 -49.56
CA MET A 147 -17.22 -43.69 -50.87
C MET A 147 -17.02 -45.09 -51.44
N ILE A 148 -16.62 -46.06 -50.62
CA ILE A 148 -16.47 -47.46 -51.03
C ILE A 148 -17.81 -48.03 -51.48
N ILE A 149 -18.87 -47.85 -50.68
CA ILE A 149 -20.24 -48.30 -51.02
C ILE A 149 -20.71 -47.63 -52.31
N LYS A 150 -20.46 -46.33 -52.49
CA LYS A 150 -20.79 -45.61 -53.72
C LYS A 150 -20.06 -46.19 -54.92
N ASN A 151 -18.80 -46.57 -54.78
CA ASN A 151 -18.02 -47.18 -55.85
C ASN A 151 -18.54 -48.59 -56.18
N LEU A 152 -18.79 -49.43 -55.17
CA LEU A 152 -19.34 -50.77 -55.35
C LEU A 152 -20.72 -50.73 -56.03
N ARG A 153 -21.59 -49.78 -55.65
CA ARG A 153 -22.89 -49.57 -56.32
C ARG A 153 -22.80 -49.24 -57.81
N ARG A 154 -21.67 -48.70 -58.29
CA ARG A 154 -21.49 -48.45 -59.73
C ARG A 154 -21.18 -49.73 -60.52
N HIS A 155 -20.70 -50.76 -59.84
CA HIS A 155 -20.22 -52.00 -60.46
C HIS A 155 -21.14 -53.19 -60.24
N TYR A 156 -22.02 -53.15 -59.24
CA TYR A 156 -22.89 -54.26 -58.85
C TYR A 156 -24.36 -53.82 -58.76
N SER A 157 -25.28 -54.71 -59.10
CA SER A 157 -26.72 -54.50 -58.85
C SER A 157 -27.02 -54.55 -57.33
N GLU A 158 -28.14 -53.97 -56.89
CA GLU A 158 -28.45 -53.87 -55.44
C GLU A 158 -28.50 -55.26 -54.76
N ASP A 159 -29.04 -56.28 -55.44
CA ASP A 159 -29.12 -57.66 -54.93
C ASP A 159 -27.75 -58.35 -54.82
N GLU A 160 -26.80 -58.00 -55.70
CA GLU A 160 -25.42 -58.51 -55.65
C GLU A 160 -24.60 -57.79 -54.59
N LEU A 161 -24.79 -56.48 -54.45
CA LEU A 161 -24.14 -55.67 -53.45
C LEU A 161 -24.48 -56.13 -52.03
N GLN A 162 -25.74 -56.50 -51.79
CA GLN A 162 -26.20 -57.00 -50.49
C GLN A 162 -25.62 -58.38 -50.14
N LYS A 163 -25.27 -59.19 -51.15
CA LYS A 163 -24.53 -60.46 -50.95
C LYS A 163 -23.04 -60.24 -50.68
N ILE A 164 -22.45 -59.22 -51.31
CA ILE A 164 -21.02 -58.88 -51.15
C ILE A 164 -20.76 -58.19 -49.81
N ILE A 165 -21.63 -57.25 -49.41
CA ILE A 165 -21.53 -56.54 -48.13
C ILE A 165 -22.44 -57.23 -47.11
N THR A 166 -21.91 -58.27 -46.46
CA THR A 166 -22.61 -58.91 -45.34
C THR A 166 -22.44 -58.07 -44.08
N CYS A 167 -23.44 -57.24 -43.75
CA CYS A 167 -23.46 -56.51 -42.49
C CYS A 167 -23.70 -57.46 -41.31
N THR A 168 -22.85 -57.37 -40.28
CA THR A 168 -22.96 -58.17 -39.05
C THR A 168 -23.43 -57.36 -37.85
N ASN A 169 -23.53 -56.04 -37.98
CA ASN A 169 -23.96 -55.12 -36.94
C ASN A 169 -25.06 -54.17 -37.46
N PRO A 170 -25.95 -53.67 -36.59
CA PRO A 170 -27.04 -52.78 -36.99
C PRO A 170 -26.53 -51.49 -37.61
N GLU A 171 -25.38 -50.98 -37.15
CA GLU A 171 -24.82 -49.75 -37.69
C GLU A 171 -24.49 -49.92 -39.18
N CYS A 172 -23.90 -51.03 -39.63
CA CYS A 172 -23.64 -51.26 -41.05
C CYS A 172 -24.92 -51.28 -41.90
N VAL A 173 -26.00 -51.84 -41.36
CA VAL A 173 -27.31 -51.84 -42.03
C VAL A 173 -27.81 -50.39 -42.16
N ASP A 174 -27.66 -49.59 -41.11
CA ASP A 174 -28.05 -48.18 -41.12
C ASP A 174 -27.21 -47.35 -42.11
N ILE A 175 -25.90 -47.61 -42.24
CA ILE A 175 -25.04 -46.93 -43.24
C ILE A 175 -25.51 -47.22 -44.67
N LEU A 176 -25.95 -48.45 -44.95
CA LEU A 176 -26.47 -48.83 -46.26
C LEU A 176 -27.85 -48.19 -46.55
N SER A 177 -28.64 -47.95 -45.49
CA SER A 177 -30.04 -47.53 -45.55
C SER A 177 -30.24 -46.00 -45.46
N PHE A 178 -29.52 -45.31 -44.57
CA PHE A 178 -29.76 -43.92 -44.15
C PHE A 178 -28.57 -42.99 -44.47
N LYS A 179 -28.26 -42.83 -45.75
CA LYS A 179 -27.08 -42.07 -46.24
C LYS A 179 -27.08 -40.56 -45.94
N THR A 180 -28.24 -39.94 -45.76
CA THR A 180 -28.38 -38.47 -45.75
C THR A 180 -28.18 -37.83 -44.37
N GLU A 181 -28.70 -38.42 -43.29
CA GLU A 181 -28.66 -37.80 -41.97
C GLU A 181 -27.26 -37.79 -41.32
N ALA A 182 -26.45 -38.82 -41.55
CA ALA A 182 -25.08 -38.87 -41.01
C ALA A 182 -24.08 -38.05 -41.85
N PHE A 183 -24.38 -37.74 -43.11
CA PHE A 183 -23.53 -36.89 -43.95
C PHE A 183 -23.56 -35.44 -43.47
N ASP A 184 -24.74 -34.94 -43.07
CA ASP A 184 -24.94 -33.55 -42.62
C ASP A 184 -24.23 -33.22 -41.30
N VAL A 185 -24.01 -34.22 -40.44
CA VAL A 185 -23.26 -34.06 -39.18
C VAL A 185 -21.76 -33.98 -39.42
N CYS A 186 -21.26 -34.65 -40.46
CA CYS A 186 -19.82 -34.80 -40.77
C CYS A 186 -19.31 -33.87 -41.89
N THR A 187 -20.13 -32.93 -42.40
CA THR A 187 -19.77 -32.01 -43.50
C THR A 187 -19.68 -30.53 -43.11
N LYS A 188 -19.81 -30.19 -41.84
CA LYS A 188 -19.52 -28.82 -41.35
C LYS A 188 -18.06 -28.68 -40.93
#